data_AF-A0A6C9W4E1-F1
#
_entry.id   AF-A0A6C9W4E1-F1
#
_cell.length_a   1.000
_cell.length_b   1.000
_cell.length_c   1.000
_cell.angle_alpha   90.00
_cell.angle_beta   90.00
_cell.angle_gamma   90.00
#
_symmetry.space_group_name_H-M   'P 1'
#
loop_
_entity.id
_entity.type
_entity.pdbx_description
1 polymer ?
#
loop_
_entity_poly.entity_id
_entity_poly.type
_entity_poly.pdbx_seq_one_letter_code
_entity_poly.pdbx_strand_id
1 'polypeptide(L)'
;NMVPKVKVGGFIYIFCEPGQYNEDVVVQSFSGAECFYIQPTNLATIDPTTGQTGFFVKSILFSGIMFQCVVQGLNSMSTAVNNSSTVIQFARCWYGTVTKCRFDTNLKSTNITTVQYNQSRGNCYSNYFKNQNIIMSSEYMGHALFASTNTCEATSNVGLKAASGGILVKSGTPVLNATTAELK
;
A
#
# COMPACT_ATOMS: atom_id res chain seq x y z
N ASN A 1 -26.04 -2.91 34.87
CA ASN A 1 -25.15 -3.71 34.01
C ASN A 1 -24.25 -2.81 33.19
N MET A 2 -23.03 -2.54 33.68
CA MET A 2 -22.02 -1.83 32.91
C MET A 2 -21.39 -2.84 31.94
N VAL A 3 -21.66 -2.69 30.65
CA VAL A 3 -20.85 -3.35 29.62
C VAL A 3 -19.43 -2.81 29.78
N PRO A 4 -18.38 -3.65 29.89
CA PRO A 4 -17.02 -3.15 29.95
C PRO A 4 -16.76 -2.29 28.72
N LYS A 5 -16.49 -1.01 28.94
CA LYS A 5 -15.92 -0.17 27.88
C LYS A 5 -14.50 -0.71 27.66
N VAL A 6 -14.35 -1.62 26.70
CA VAL A 6 -13.05 -1.80 26.04
C VAL A 6 -12.62 -0.39 25.65
N LYS A 7 -11.39 0.00 25.93
CA LYS A 7 -10.85 1.27 25.45
C LYS A 7 -10.86 1.20 23.92
N VAL A 8 -11.97 1.60 23.32
CA VAL A 8 -12.12 1.84 21.89
C VAL A 8 -11.45 3.18 21.67
N GLY A 9 -10.35 3.18 20.92
CA GLY A 9 -9.62 4.40 20.64
C GLY A 9 -8.14 4.27 20.96
N GLY A 10 -7.34 4.72 19.99
CA GLY A 10 -5.88 4.70 20.07
C GLY A 10 -5.24 4.39 18.72
N PHE A 11 -4.01 4.86 18.60
CA PHE A 11 -3.16 4.61 17.46
C PHE A 11 -2.07 3.61 17.85
N ILE A 12 -1.87 2.60 17.01
CA ILE A 12 -0.77 1.65 17.12
C ILE A 12 0.31 2.10 16.16
N TYR A 13 1.55 2.15 16.62
CA TYR A 13 2.70 2.51 15.80
C TYR A 13 3.75 1.41 15.86
N ILE A 14 4.22 1.00 14.69
CA ILE A 14 5.50 0.32 14.51
C ILE A 14 6.43 1.35 13.87
N PHE A 15 7.41 1.79 14.66
CA PHE A 15 8.50 2.65 14.19
C PHE A 15 9.69 1.79 13.80
N CYS A 16 10.13 1.91 12.55
CA CYS A 16 11.30 1.22 12.03
C CYS A 16 12.44 2.21 11.84
N GLU A 17 13.64 1.88 12.31
CA GLU A 17 14.82 2.67 11.94
C GLU A 17 15.13 2.48 10.44
N PRO A 18 15.83 3.43 9.80
CA PRO A 18 16.32 3.23 8.44
C PRO A 18 17.18 1.97 8.36
N GLY A 19 16.87 1.12 7.39
CA GLY A 19 17.46 -0.20 7.25
C GLY A 19 16.78 -1.05 6.19
N GLN A 20 17.38 -2.22 5.92
CA GLN A 20 16.80 -3.24 5.04
C GLN A 20 16.24 -4.39 5.86
N TYR A 21 14.93 -4.58 5.76
CA TYR A 21 14.18 -5.63 6.44
C TYR A 21 13.74 -6.65 5.40
N ASN A 22 14.51 -7.74 5.27
CA ASN A 22 14.31 -8.77 4.26
C ASN A 22 13.11 -9.69 4.57
N GLU A 23 12.00 -9.10 5.00
CA GLU A 23 10.87 -9.74 5.67
C GLU A 23 9.57 -9.55 4.90
N ASP A 24 8.76 -10.60 4.90
CA ASP A 24 7.34 -10.52 4.56
C ASP A 24 6.56 -10.28 5.86
N VAL A 25 6.07 -9.06 6.06
CA VAL A 25 5.38 -8.66 7.29
C VAL A 25 3.90 -8.99 7.17
N VAL A 26 3.34 -9.62 8.21
CA VAL A 26 1.91 -9.95 8.28
C VAL A 26 1.33 -9.41 9.59
N VAL A 27 0.30 -8.57 9.48
CA VAL A 27 -0.50 -8.07 10.60
C VAL A 27 -1.93 -8.52 10.40
N GLN A 28 -2.47 -9.30 11.33
CA GLN A 28 -3.78 -9.94 11.12
C GLN A 28 -4.64 -10.03 12.39
N SER A 29 -5.96 -10.09 12.17
CA SER A 29 -6.96 -10.43 13.19
C SER A 29 -6.91 -9.55 14.45
N PHE A 30 -6.61 -8.27 14.28
CA PHE A 30 -6.54 -7.30 15.38
C PHE A 30 -7.79 -6.41 15.38
N SER A 31 -8.30 -6.07 16.57
CA SER A 31 -9.49 -5.21 16.76
C SER A 31 -9.29 -4.22 17.92
N GLY A 32 -10.08 -3.16 17.96
CA GLY A 32 -10.12 -2.20 19.08
C GLY A 32 -9.28 -0.94 18.93
N ALA A 33 -8.50 -0.79 17.85
CA ALA A 33 -7.77 0.45 17.52
C ALA A 33 -8.53 1.33 16.52
N GLU A 34 -8.10 2.58 16.38
CA GLU A 34 -8.55 3.48 15.30
C GLU A 34 -7.64 3.40 14.08
N CYS A 35 -6.33 3.41 14.30
CA CYS A 35 -5.32 3.28 13.25
C CYS A 35 -4.15 2.39 13.69
N PHE A 36 -3.56 1.69 12.73
CA PHE A 36 -2.28 0.99 12.87
C PHE A 36 -1.32 1.51 11.80
N TYR A 37 -0.20 2.07 12.23
CA TYR A 37 0.84 2.63 11.39
C TYR A 37 2.07 1.72 11.36
N ILE A 38 2.58 1.46 10.16
CA ILE A 38 3.96 1.02 9.93
C ILE A 38 4.68 2.16 9.22
N GLN A 39 5.69 2.72 9.87
CA GLN A 39 6.40 3.89 9.36
C GLN A 39 7.85 3.96 9.86
N PRO A 40 8.75 4.62 9.12
CA PRO A 40 10.11 4.77 9.57
C PRO A 40 10.29 5.99 10.50
N THR A 41 11.34 5.98 11.32
CA THR A 41 11.69 7.08 12.23
C THR A 41 12.10 8.36 11.51
N ASN A 42 12.57 8.26 10.26
CA ASN A 42 12.94 9.40 9.41
C ASN A 42 11.79 9.94 8.54
N LEU A 43 10.52 9.59 8.80
CA LEU A 43 9.36 9.95 7.96
C LEU A 43 9.24 11.44 7.60
N ALA A 44 9.64 12.32 8.52
CA ALA A 44 9.53 13.77 8.35
C ALA A 44 10.34 14.30 7.16
N THR A 45 11.46 13.65 6.83
CA THR A 45 12.38 14.09 5.77
C THR A 45 12.21 13.33 4.46
N ILE A 46 11.32 12.32 4.42
CA ILE A 46 11.09 11.51 3.23
C ILE A 46 10.32 12.32 2.18
N ASP A 47 10.95 12.46 1.02
CA ASP A 47 10.32 12.72 -0.27
C ASP A 47 10.61 11.52 -1.19
N PRO A 48 9.60 10.69 -1.55
CA PRO A 48 9.83 9.49 -2.35
C PRO A 48 10.18 9.82 -3.81
N THR A 49 10.02 11.06 -4.26
CA THR A 49 10.33 11.47 -5.65
C THR A 49 11.82 11.76 -5.84
N THR A 50 12.50 12.26 -4.81
CA THR A 50 13.90 12.73 -4.92
C THR A 50 14.93 11.66 -4.56
N GLY A 51 14.55 10.60 -3.85
CA GLY A 51 15.49 9.56 -3.42
C GLY A 51 14.85 8.37 -2.72
N GLN A 52 15.69 7.43 -2.30
CA GLN A 52 15.27 6.31 -1.47
C GLN A 52 14.78 6.80 -0.10
N THR A 53 13.79 6.13 0.47
CA THR A 53 13.21 6.47 1.77
C THR A 53 14.10 6.05 2.95
N GLY A 54 15.02 5.10 2.72
CA GLY A 54 15.88 4.53 3.75
C GLY A 54 15.25 3.36 4.53
N PHE A 55 13.97 3.06 4.31
CA PHE A 55 13.25 1.96 4.96
C PHE A 55 12.76 0.95 3.92
N PHE A 56 13.43 -0.19 3.84
CA PHE A 56 13.20 -1.20 2.81
C PHE A 56 12.53 -2.44 3.39
N VAL A 57 11.43 -2.89 2.80
CA VAL A 57 10.70 -4.10 3.21
C VAL A 57 10.31 -4.90 1.98
N LYS A 58 10.31 -6.25 2.05
CA LYS A 58 9.87 -7.08 0.91
C LYS A 58 8.40 -6.90 0.64
N SER A 59 7.57 -7.13 1.66
CA SER A 59 6.12 -7.00 1.53
C SER A 59 5.42 -6.82 2.88
N ILE A 60 4.21 -6.27 2.86
CA ILE A 60 3.34 -6.05 4.02
C ILE A 60 1.92 -6.53 3.68
N LEU A 61 1.35 -7.37 4.52
CA LEU A 61 -0.04 -7.79 4.49
C LEU A 61 -0.75 -7.34 5.77
N PHE A 62 -1.82 -6.56 5.60
CA PHE A 62 -2.84 -6.38 6.63
C PHE A 62 -4.05 -7.26 6.30
N SER A 63 -4.51 -8.09 7.24
CA SER A 63 -5.60 -9.04 7.01
C SER A 63 -6.64 -9.06 8.13
N GLY A 64 -7.92 -8.87 7.78
CA GLY A 64 -9.04 -9.02 8.71
C GLY A 64 -9.06 -7.96 9.82
N ILE A 65 -8.76 -6.70 9.47
CA ILE A 65 -8.64 -5.60 10.43
C ILE A 65 -9.75 -4.57 10.23
N MET A 66 -10.58 -4.34 11.25
CA MET A 66 -11.79 -3.50 11.15
C MET A 66 -11.54 -2.03 11.53
N PHE A 67 -10.35 -1.51 11.25
CA PHE A 67 -9.98 -0.10 11.43
C PHE A 67 -8.91 0.30 10.38
N GLN A 68 -8.37 1.51 10.47
CA GLN A 68 -7.43 2.02 9.46
C GLN A 68 -6.03 1.38 9.57
N CYS A 69 -5.50 0.89 8.46
CA CYS A 69 -4.12 0.39 8.35
C CYS A 69 -3.31 1.35 7.46
N VAL A 70 -2.16 1.81 7.92
CA VAL A 70 -1.35 2.84 7.25
C VAL A 70 0.07 2.34 7.07
N VAL A 71 0.55 2.37 5.82
CA VAL A 71 1.96 2.17 5.47
C VAL A 71 2.53 3.49 4.98
N GLN A 72 3.60 3.95 5.61
CA GLN A 72 4.27 5.20 5.22
C GLN A 72 5.76 5.03 5.03
N GLY A 73 6.34 5.76 4.07
CA GLY A 73 7.81 5.88 3.95
C GLY A 73 8.53 4.59 3.54
N LEU A 74 7.82 3.61 3.00
CA LEU A 74 8.41 2.33 2.57
C LEU A 74 9.09 2.46 1.21
N ASN A 75 10.23 1.79 1.05
CA ASN A 75 10.84 1.49 -0.24
C ASN A 75 10.64 0.00 -0.57
N SER A 76 10.15 -0.32 -1.77
CA SER A 76 10.14 -1.71 -2.24
C SER A 76 11.56 -2.21 -2.40
N MET A 77 11.84 -3.48 -2.06
CA MET A 77 13.21 -4.02 -2.10
C MET A 77 13.41 -5.31 -2.89
N SER A 78 12.34 -6.00 -3.27
CA SER A 78 12.43 -7.38 -3.77
C SER A 78 11.52 -7.63 -4.96
N THR A 79 12.00 -8.46 -5.89
CA THR A 79 11.22 -9.04 -7.00
C THR A 79 10.55 -10.36 -6.62
N ALA A 80 10.74 -10.83 -5.39
CA ALA A 80 10.10 -11.99 -4.80
C ALA A 80 9.38 -11.58 -3.51
N VAL A 81 8.07 -11.78 -3.45
CA VAL A 81 7.21 -11.46 -2.31
C VAL A 81 6.29 -12.64 -2.01
N ASN A 82 6.07 -12.94 -0.72
CA ASN A 82 5.25 -14.08 -0.30
C ASN A 82 3.79 -13.71 0.02
N ASN A 83 3.48 -12.42 0.14
CA ASN A 83 2.14 -11.91 0.44
C ASN A 83 1.23 -11.89 -0.80
N SER A 84 0.82 -13.07 -1.26
CA SER A 84 -0.07 -13.26 -2.42
C SER A 84 0.39 -12.52 -3.68
N SER A 85 1.70 -12.53 -3.96
CA SER A 85 2.30 -11.78 -5.07
C SER A 85 1.99 -10.27 -5.00
N THR A 86 1.98 -9.67 -3.79
CA THR A 86 1.75 -8.24 -3.60
C THR A 86 2.81 -7.61 -2.68
N VAL A 87 3.25 -6.38 -2.98
CA VAL A 87 4.17 -5.64 -2.08
C VAL A 87 3.41 -5.10 -0.87
N ILE A 88 2.27 -4.42 -1.05
CA ILE A 88 1.39 -4.01 0.05
C ILE A 88 -0.03 -4.50 -0.23
N GLN A 89 -0.55 -5.36 0.65
CA GLN A 89 -1.91 -5.90 0.54
C GLN A 89 -2.75 -5.52 1.75
N PHE A 90 -3.95 -5.02 1.48
CA PHE A 90 -5.03 -4.90 2.46
C PHE A 90 -6.10 -5.93 2.10
N ALA A 91 -6.24 -6.97 2.92
CA ALA A 91 -7.21 -8.04 2.75
C ALA A 91 -8.29 -7.93 3.84
N ARG A 92 -9.55 -7.71 3.46
CA ARG A 92 -10.67 -7.54 4.41
C ARG A 92 -10.37 -6.53 5.52
N CYS A 93 -9.76 -5.40 5.14
CA CYS A 93 -9.48 -4.30 6.03
C CYS A 93 -10.53 -3.19 5.86
N TRP A 94 -10.87 -2.51 6.95
CA TRP A 94 -11.85 -1.42 6.89
C TRP A 94 -11.36 -0.28 5.99
N TYR A 95 -10.09 0.12 6.15
CA TYR A 95 -9.47 1.15 5.32
C TYR A 95 -7.94 1.01 5.28
N GLY A 96 -7.36 0.90 4.08
CA GLY A 96 -5.91 0.92 3.87
C GLY A 96 -5.41 2.28 3.39
N THR A 97 -4.23 2.69 3.83
CA THR A 97 -3.55 3.91 3.36
C THR A 97 -2.11 3.62 3.01
N VAL A 98 -1.69 4.06 1.82
CA VAL A 98 -0.30 3.99 1.37
C VAL A 98 0.15 5.39 0.97
N THR A 99 1.17 5.91 1.65
CA THR A 99 1.67 7.27 1.35
C THR A 99 3.16 7.44 1.62
N LYS A 100 3.80 8.39 0.91
CA LYS A 100 5.24 8.65 1.00
C LYS A 100 6.12 7.43 0.70
N CYS A 101 5.59 6.42 0.02
CA CYS A 101 6.33 5.23 -0.36
C CYS A 101 6.97 5.37 -1.73
N ARG A 102 8.07 4.64 -1.95
CA ARG A 102 8.79 4.56 -3.22
C ARG A 102 8.82 3.11 -3.71
N PHE A 103 8.29 2.89 -4.91
CA PHE A 103 8.20 1.60 -5.56
C PHE A 103 8.99 1.64 -6.87
N ASP A 104 10.30 1.38 -6.78
CA ASP A 104 11.22 1.47 -7.92
C ASP A 104 12.04 0.20 -8.16
N THR A 105 11.77 -0.87 -7.40
CA THR A 105 12.18 -2.24 -7.78
C THR A 105 11.48 -2.62 -9.08
N ASN A 106 12.23 -3.08 -10.09
CA ASN A 106 11.65 -3.45 -11.38
C ASN A 106 10.85 -4.76 -11.27
N LEU A 107 9.52 -4.64 -11.36
CA LEU A 107 8.59 -5.76 -11.26
C LEU A 107 7.98 -6.16 -12.62
N LYS A 108 8.36 -5.51 -13.73
CA LYS A 108 7.70 -5.69 -15.05
C LYS A 108 7.66 -7.14 -15.56
N SER A 109 8.66 -7.94 -15.23
CA SER A 109 8.75 -9.35 -15.63
C SER A 109 8.17 -10.32 -14.59
N THR A 110 7.48 -9.81 -13.57
CA THR A 110 6.87 -10.59 -12.48
C THR A 110 5.34 -10.54 -12.58
N ASN A 111 4.67 -11.38 -11.79
CA ASN A 111 3.22 -11.33 -11.60
C ASN A 111 2.80 -10.43 -10.41
N ILE A 112 3.73 -9.63 -9.86
CA ILE A 112 3.50 -8.91 -8.61
C ILE A 112 2.64 -7.66 -8.82
N THR A 113 1.72 -7.41 -7.88
CA THR A 113 1.01 -6.14 -7.74
C THR A 113 1.68 -5.29 -6.67
N THR A 114 1.88 -3.99 -6.92
CA THR A 114 2.54 -3.12 -5.94
C THR A 114 1.62 -2.83 -4.75
N VAL A 115 0.41 -2.34 -5.00
CA VAL A 115 -0.59 -2.08 -3.94
C VAL A 115 -1.91 -2.76 -4.27
N GLN A 116 -2.42 -3.62 -3.39
CA GLN A 116 -3.71 -4.29 -3.58
C GLN A 116 -4.70 -4.00 -2.45
N TYR A 117 -5.92 -3.64 -2.83
CA TYR A 117 -7.09 -3.56 -1.95
C TYR A 117 -8.04 -4.72 -2.27
N ASN A 118 -7.95 -5.78 -1.47
CA ASN A 118 -8.78 -6.98 -1.60
C ASN A 118 -9.88 -6.95 -0.53
N GLN A 119 -11.16 -6.90 -0.94
CA GLN A 119 -12.29 -6.76 -0.01
C GLN A 119 -12.10 -5.59 0.99
N SER A 120 -11.40 -4.54 0.57
CA SER A 120 -10.95 -3.44 1.44
C SER A 120 -11.22 -2.09 0.79
N ARG A 121 -11.40 -1.06 1.61
CA ARG A 121 -11.42 0.33 1.14
C ARG A 121 -10.03 0.95 1.29
N GLY A 122 -9.75 2.05 0.60
CA GLY A 122 -8.54 2.79 0.92
C GLY A 122 -8.14 3.93 0.00
N ASN A 123 -6.94 4.45 0.25
CA ASN A 123 -6.38 5.59 -0.47
C ASN A 123 -4.87 5.45 -0.64
N CYS A 124 -4.41 5.68 -1.87
CA CYS A 124 -3.03 5.67 -2.28
C CYS A 124 -2.65 7.06 -2.79
N TYR A 125 -1.75 7.77 -2.09
CA TYR A 125 -1.41 9.16 -2.40
C TYR A 125 0.02 9.53 -2.02
N SER A 126 0.63 10.48 -2.74
CA SER A 126 1.98 10.97 -2.47
C SER A 126 3.05 9.87 -2.47
N ASN A 127 2.93 8.91 -3.39
CA ASN A 127 3.92 7.85 -3.60
C ASN A 127 4.66 8.04 -4.93
N TYR A 128 5.77 7.34 -5.09
CA TYR A 128 6.52 7.25 -6.33
C TYR A 128 6.48 5.83 -6.87
N PHE A 129 6.15 5.65 -8.15
CA PHE A 129 6.07 4.36 -8.83
C PHE A 129 6.94 4.34 -10.08
N LYS A 130 7.72 3.27 -10.28
CA LYS A 130 8.55 3.08 -11.47
C LYS A 130 8.76 1.63 -11.84
N ASN A 131 8.59 1.27 -13.12
CA ASN A 131 8.81 -0.08 -13.63
C ASN A 131 8.01 -1.18 -12.89
N GLN A 132 6.74 -0.91 -12.61
CA GLN A 132 5.87 -1.87 -11.92
C GLN A 132 5.18 -2.80 -12.93
N ASN A 133 4.80 -4.01 -12.52
CA ASN A 133 3.89 -4.82 -13.32
C ASN A 133 2.45 -4.28 -13.21
N ILE A 134 1.89 -4.24 -12.01
CA ILE A 134 0.61 -3.56 -11.73
C ILE A 134 0.84 -2.55 -10.60
N ILE A 135 0.62 -1.25 -10.84
CA ILE A 135 0.81 -0.21 -9.81
C ILE A 135 -0.22 -0.38 -8.68
N MET A 136 -1.50 -0.48 -9.00
CA MET A 136 -2.53 -0.64 -7.98
C MET A 136 -3.70 -1.47 -8.49
N SER A 137 -4.20 -2.37 -7.63
CA SER A 137 -5.40 -3.14 -7.91
C SER A 137 -6.44 -3.08 -6.80
N SER A 138 -7.70 -3.26 -7.20
CA SER A 138 -8.84 -3.43 -6.30
C SER A 138 -9.62 -4.66 -6.73
N GLU A 139 -9.90 -5.56 -5.79
CA GLU A 139 -10.51 -6.86 -6.06
C GLU A 139 -11.61 -7.20 -5.06
N TYR A 140 -12.57 -8.02 -5.50
CA TYR A 140 -13.63 -8.60 -4.65
C TYR A 140 -14.43 -7.54 -3.90
N MET A 141 -15.04 -6.59 -4.61
CA MET A 141 -15.78 -5.45 -4.02
C MET A 141 -14.91 -4.49 -3.19
N GLY A 142 -13.58 -4.53 -3.35
CA GLY A 142 -12.70 -3.48 -2.85
C GLY A 142 -13.04 -2.12 -3.46
N HIS A 143 -12.73 -1.03 -2.77
CA HIS A 143 -12.97 0.33 -3.27
C HIS A 143 -11.86 1.27 -2.83
N ALA A 144 -11.02 1.69 -3.77
CA ALA A 144 -9.86 2.50 -3.41
C ALA A 144 -9.62 3.68 -4.35
N LEU A 145 -9.05 4.73 -3.77
CA LEU A 145 -8.70 5.97 -4.46
C LEU A 145 -7.21 5.95 -4.85
N PHE A 146 -6.92 6.30 -6.09
CA PHE A 146 -5.57 6.65 -6.56
C PHE A 146 -5.49 8.16 -6.77
N ALA A 147 -4.69 8.84 -5.95
CA ALA A 147 -4.64 10.30 -5.99
C ALA A 147 -3.69 10.85 -7.06
N SER A 148 -4.00 12.06 -7.57
CA SER A 148 -3.13 12.81 -8.48
C SER A 148 -1.79 13.23 -7.88
N THR A 149 -1.61 13.11 -6.56
CA THR A 149 -0.34 13.37 -5.88
C THR A 149 0.67 12.23 -6.01
N ASN A 150 0.28 11.07 -6.56
CA ASN A 150 1.24 10.03 -6.90
C ASN A 150 2.03 10.41 -8.15
N THR A 151 3.33 10.09 -8.12
CA THR A 151 4.24 10.24 -9.26
C THR A 151 4.45 8.87 -9.89
N CYS A 152 4.21 8.73 -11.20
CA CYS A 152 4.49 7.51 -11.96
C CYS A 152 5.55 7.80 -13.03
N GLU A 153 6.77 7.33 -12.81
CA GLU A 153 7.91 7.50 -13.73
C GLU A 153 8.30 6.19 -14.39
N ALA A 154 8.74 6.25 -15.66
CA ALA A 154 8.97 5.09 -16.52
C ALA A 154 7.75 4.16 -16.68
N THR A 155 7.64 3.54 -17.84
CA THR A 155 6.42 2.83 -18.22
C THR A 155 6.28 1.50 -17.48
N SER A 156 5.30 1.43 -16.58
CA SER A 156 4.80 0.19 -15.94
C SER A 156 3.93 -0.62 -16.92
N ASN A 157 3.64 -1.90 -16.65
CA ASN A 157 2.78 -2.67 -17.57
C ASN A 157 1.31 -2.23 -17.45
N VAL A 158 0.80 -2.20 -16.22
CA VAL A 158 -0.57 -1.78 -15.88
C VAL A 158 -0.53 -0.71 -14.81
N GLY A 159 -1.26 0.39 -15.02
CA GLY A 159 -1.46 1.41 -14.00
C GLY A 159 -2.46 0.92 -12.96
N LEU A 160 -3.74 1.00 -13.29
CA LEU A 160 -4.83 0.62 -12.38
C LEU A 160 -5.54 -0.64 -12.87
N LYS A 161 -5.73 -1.62 -12.00
CA LYS A 161 -6.47 -2.85 -12.31
C LYS A 161 -7.67 -3.03 -11.37
N ALA A 162 -8.88 -2.85 -11.89
CA ALA A 162 -10.09 -3.29 -11.21
C ALA A 162 -10.38 -4.73 -11.65
N ALA A 163 -10.67 -5.65 -10.72
CA ALA A 163 -11.06 -7.02 -11.07
C ALA A 163 -12.06 -7.57 -10.06
N SER A 164 -12.83 -8.60 -10.45
CA SER A 164 -13.77 -9.30 -9.56
C SER A 164 -14.72 -8.36 -8.80
N GLY A 165 -15.21 -7.32 -9.47
CA GLY A 165 -16.11 -6.30 -8.91
C GLY A 165 -15.43 -5.23 -8.05
N GLY A 166 -14.10 -5.15 -8.05
CA GLY A 166 -13.37 -4.05 -7.43
C GLY A 166 -13.63 -2.71 -8.11
N ILE A 167 -13.55 -1.63 -7.34
CA ILE A 167 -13.73 -0.25 -7.78
C ILE A 167 -12.43 0.52 -7.53
N LEU A 168 -11.95 1.21 -8.56
CA LEU A 168 -10.85 2.18 -8.46
C LEU A 168 -11.36 3.54 -8.89
N VAL A 169 -11.14 4.54 -8.05
CA VAL A 169 -11.46 5.94 -8.33
C VAL A 169 -10.16 6.71 -8.43
N LYS A 170 -10.11 7.74 -9.27
CA LYS A 170 -8.99 8.66 -9.37
C LYS A 170 -9.40 10.00 -8.75
N SER A 171 -8.54 10.62 -7.96
CA SER A 171 -8.71 12.05 -7.63
C SER A 171 -7.86 12.90 -8.56
N GLY A 172 -8.43 14.02 -9.03
CA GLY A 172 -7.77 14.87 -10.03
C GLY A 172 -7.45 14.12 -11.33
N THR A 173 -6.33 14.48 -11.95
CA THR A 173 -5.85 13.88 -13.21
C THR A 173 -4.49 13.22 -12.96
N PRO A 174 -4.43 12.02 -12.37
CA PRO A 174 -3.16 11.34 -12.15
C PRO A 174 -2.51 10.96 -13.47
N VAL A 175 -1.20 11.17 -13.58
CA VAL A 175 -0.40 10.68 -14.70
C VAL A 175 -0.05 9.22 -14.44
N LEU A 176 -0.68 8.31 -15.18
CA LEU A 176 -0.39 6.88 -15.12
C LEU A 176 0.56 6.51 -16.27
N ASN A 177 1.86 6.52 -16.02
CA ASN A 177 2.84 6.09 -17.01
C ASN A 177 2.87 4.56 -17.09
N ALA A 178 1.98 3.98 -17.89
CA ALA A 178 1.86 2.54 -18.10
C ALA A 178 1.45 2.19 -19.54
N THR A 179 1.82 1.00 -20.01
CA THR A 179 1.40 0.46 -21.32
C THR A 179 -0.13 0.35 -21.38
N THR A 180 -0.72 -0.16 -20.31
CA THR A 180 -2.17 -0.18 -20.09
C THR A 180 -2.49 0.70 -18.89
N ALA A 181 -3.03 1.90 -19.13
CA ALA A 181 -3.33 2.82 -18.03
C ALA A 181 -4.36 2.23 -17.05
N GLU A 182 -5.41 1.60 -17.58
CA GLU A 182 -6.48 0.97 -16.81
C GLU A 182 -6.88 -0.38 -17.40
N LEU A 183 -7.02 -1.37 -16.53
CA LEU A 183 -7.52 -2.71 -16.84
C LEU A 183 -8.75 -2.98 -15.97
N LYS A 184 -9.81 -3.52 -16.58
CA LYS A 184 -11.09 -3.85 -15.93
C LYS A 184 -11.37 -5.35 -16.03
#